data_AF-A0A6V7M1A9-F1
#
_entry.id   AF-A0A6V7M1A9-F1
#
_cell.length_a   1.000
_cell.length_b   1.000
_cell.length_c   1.000
_cell.angle_alpha   90.00
_cell.angle_beta   90.00
_cell.angle_gamma   90.00
#
_symmetry.space_group_name_H-M   'P 1'
#
loop_
_entity.id
_entity.type
_entity.pdbx_description
1 polymer ?
#
loop_
_entity_poly.entity_id
_entity_poly.type
_entity_poly.pdbx_seq_one_letter_code
_entity_poly.pdbx_strand_id
1 'polypeptide(L)'
;TPLASLYGAISGLCELGPEVIKALVIPKIKFISERIEGYLEGVVLSNVDKTAAGHIKSALVKSVAPVLKTIRSPPDFVEDYKQEYGYLGPALCAAVAKARTQPAAVTPSPSGTGGSLSTGQQQQTPVATKTIVQN
;
A
#
# COMPACT_ATOMS: atom_id res chain seq x y z
N THR A 1 20.44 -16.84 6.55
CA THR A 1 19.13 -16.76 7.23
C THR A 1 18.07 -17.16 6.23
N PRO A 2 17.11 -18.02 6.60
CA PRO A 2 16.04 -18.44 5.70
C PRO A 2 15.16 -17.26 5.29
N LEU A 3 14.70 -17.24 4.04
CA LEU A 3 13.88 -16.16 3.47
C LEU A 3 12.57 -15.97 4.25
N ALA A 4 12.00 -17.07 4.75
CA ALA A 4 10.81 -17.07 5.60
C ALA A 4 10.98 -16.26 6.90
N SER A 5 12.14 -16.35 7.58
CA SER A 5 12.39 -15.55 8.79
C SER A 5 12.54 -14.06 8.47
N LEU A 6 13.17 -13.75 7.33
CA LEU A 6 13.27 -12.36 6.86
C LEU A 6 11.89 -11.80 6.54
N TYR A 7 11.04 -12.59 5.86
CA TYR A 7 9.65 -12.24 5.61
C TYR A 7 8.87 -11.95 6.90
N GLY A 8 8.95 -12.84 7.89
CA GLY A 8 8.26 -12.65 9.18
C GLY A 8 8.69 -11.37 9.88
N ALA A 9 9.99 -11.07 9.88
CA ALA A 9 10.51 -9.82 10.47
C ALA A 9 10.03 -8.57 9.70
N ILE A 10 10.08 -8.58 8.36
CA ILE A 10 9.64 -7.44 7.55
C ILE A 10 8.13 -7.24 7.69
N SER A 11 7.34 -8.31 7.61
CA SER A 11 5.90 -8.25 7.76
C SER A 11 5.52 -7.67 9.13
N GLY A 12 6.13 -8.16 10.20
CA GLY A 12 5.90 -7.62 11.54
C GLY A 12 6.29 -6.14 11.66
N LEU A 13 7.42 -5.73 11.05
CA LEU A 13 7.81 -4.31 11.02
C LEU A 13 6.83 -3.43 10.25
N CYS A 14 6.27 -3.94 9.17
CA CYS A 14 5.25 -3.25 8.38
C CYS A 14 3.89 -3.13 9.09
N GLU A 15 3.59 -4.00 10.05
CA GLU A 15 2.34 -3.94 10.83
C GLU A 15 2.41 -3.01 12.05
N LEU A 16 3.61 -2.66 12.53
CA LEU A 16 3.78 -1.73 13.65
C LEU A 16 3.29 -0.29 13.36
N GLY A 17 3.24 0.10 12.08
CA GLY A 17 2.68 1.38 11.64
C GLY A 17 3.67 2.29 10.89
N PRO A 18 3.17 3.43 10.38
CA PRO A 18 3.90 4.29 9.45
C PRO A 18 5.16 4.93 10.05
N GLU A 19 5.14 5.25 11.35
CA GLU A 19 6.27 5.82 12.08
C GLU A 19 7.47 4.85 12.11
N VAL A 20 7.19 3.57 12.40
CA VAL A 20 8.22 2.52 12.46
C VAL A 20 8.74 2.18 11.07
N ILE A 21 7.84 2.11 10.08
CA ILE A 21 8.22 1.93 8.68
C ILE A 21 9.19 3.03 8.24
N LYS A 22 8.88 4.29 8.55
CA LYS A 22 9.74 5.43 8.22
C LYS A 22 11.11 5.32 8.88
N ALA A 23 11.17 5.00 10.16
CA ALA A 23 12.40 4.98 10.94
C ALA A 23 13.31 3.77 10.64
N LEU A 24 12.72 2.60 10.40
CA LEU A 24 13.47 1.32 10.31
C LEU A 24 13.43 0.70 8.92
N VAL A 25 12.31 0.74 8.22
CA VAL A 25 12.14 0.03 6.94
C VAL A 25 12.75 0.83 5.79
N ILE A 26 12.54 2.15 5.72
CA ILE A 26 13.12 3.01 4.68
C ILE A 26 14.64 2.88 4.57
N PRO A 27 15.44 3.05 5.65
CA PRO A 27 16.90 2.93 5.54
C PRO A 27 17.37 1.50 5.24
N LYS A 28 16.53 0.49 5.49
CA LYS A 28 16.85 -0.93 5.24
C LYS A 28 16.33 -1.44 3.89
N ILE A 29 15.47 -0.70 3.21
CA ILE A 29 14.78 -1.17 2.01
C ILE A 29 15.76 -1.48 0.89
N LYS A 30 16.83 -0.70 0.74
CA LYS A 30 17.87 -0.90 -0.29
C LYS A 30 18.48 -2.29 -0.16
N PHE A 31 18.95 -2.60 1.05
CA PHE A 31 19.52 -3.91 1.38
C PHE A 31 18.53 -5.05 1.16
N ILE A 32 17.26 -4.86 1.56
CA ILE A 32 16.22 -5.87 1.36
C ILE A 32 15.92 -6.07 -0.13
N SER A 33 15.89 -4.99 -0.92
CA SER A 33 15.59 -5.01 -2.35
C SER A 33 16.61 -5.83 -3.14
N GLU A 34 17.91 -5.62 -2.88
CA GLU A 34 18.99 -6.39 -3.50
C GLU A 34 18.96 -7.84 -3.04
N ARG A 35 18.60 -8.08 -1.78
CA ARG A 35 18.46 -9.43 -1.24
C ARG A 35 17.35 -10.21 -1.96
N ILE A 36 16.17 -9.62 -2.14
CA ILE A 36 15.03 -10.28 -2.82
C ILE A 36 15.22 -10.38 -4.33
N GLU A 37 15.96 -9.47 -4.95
CA GLU A 37 16.30 -9.50 -6.37
C GLU A 37 17.06 -10.78 -6.71
N GLY A 38 18.05 -11.16 -5.90
CA GLY A 38 18.77 -12.43 -6.05
C GLY A 38 17.85 -13.66 -5.98
N TYR A 39 16.72 -13.57 -5.25
CA TYR A 39 15.74 -14.66 -5.19
C TYR A 39 14.72 -14.66 -6.34
N LEU A 40 14.52 -13.51 -6.99
CA LEU A 40 13.57 -13.33 -8.09
C LEU A 40 14.20 -13.57 -9.46
N GLU A 41 15.45 -13.15 -9.64
CA GLU A 41 16.19 -13.23 -10.91
C GLU A 41 17.10 -14.47 -10.98
N GLY A 42 17.32 -15.17 -9.85
CA GLY A 42 18.10 -16.41 -9.81
C GLY A 42 17.44 -17.54 -10.62
N VAL A 43 18.15 -18.03 -11.64
CA VAL A 43 17.71 -19.10 -12.57
C VAL A 43 17.50 -20.47 -11.89
N VAL A 44 18.02 -20.69 -10.67
CA VAL A 44 17.96 -21.98 -9.97
C VAL A 44 17.50 -21.78 -8.52
N LEU A 45 16.21 -21.50 -8.32
CA LEU A 45 15.65 -21.35 -6.97
C LEU A 45 14.32 -22.10 -6.82
N SER A 46 14.08 -22.60 -5.61
CA SER A 46 12.84 -23.28 -5.25
C SER A 46 11.63 -22.36 -5.43
N ASN A 47 10.55 -22.87 -6.01
CA ASN A 47 9.32 -22.10 -6.26
C ASN A 47 8.75 -21.42 -5.00
N VAL A 48 9.00 -22.01 -3.82
CA VAL A 48 8.67 -21.44 -2.51
C VAL A 48 9.40 -20.11 -2.27
N ASP A 49 10.71 -20.05 -2.54
CA ASP A 49 11.50 -18.85 -2.29
C ASP A 49 11.12 -17.72 -3.25
N LYS A 50 10.87 -18.06 -4.51
CA LYS A 50 10.38 -17.10 -5.52
C LYS A 50 9.02 -16.51 -5.12
N THR A 51 8.11 -17.37 -4.66
CA THR A 51 6.79 -16.93 -4.16
C THR A 51 6.94 -16.03 -2.93
N ALA A 52 7.75 -16.45 -1.95
CA ALA A 52 8.02 -15.66 -0.75
C ALA A 52 8.64 -14.28 -1.09
N ALA A 53 9.61 -14.22 -1.99
CA ALA A 53 10.22 -12.97 -2.48
C ALA A 53 9.18 -12.04 -3.13
N GLY A 54 8.27 -12.61 -3.93
CA GLY A 54 7.14 -11.87 -4.51
C GLY A 54 6.21 -11.28 -3.44
N HIS A 55 5.91 -12.03 -2.39
CA HIS A 55 5.10 -11.54 -1.27
C HIS A 55 5.81 -10.43 -0.49
N ILE A 56 7.11 -10.58 -0.19
CA ILE A 56 7.92 -9.54 0.47
C ILE A 56 7.88 -8.24 -0.35
N LYS A 57 8.12 -8.35 -1.67
CA LYS A 57 8.04 -7.21 -2.61
C LYS A 57 6.68 -6.52 -2.53
N SER A 58 5.58 -7.27 -2.59
CA SER A 58 4.23 -6.69 -2.56
C SER A 58 3.91 -6.04 -1.21
N ALA A 59 4.28 -6.67 -0.10
CA ALA A 59 4.05 -6.16 1.24
C ALA A 59 4.78 -4.84 1.48
N LEU A 60 6.08 -4.77 1.13
CA LEU A 60 6.87 -3.55 1.25
C LEU A 60 6.28 -2.42 0.40
N VAL A 61 5.93 -2.70 -0.87
CA VAL A 61 5.38 -1.66 -1.74
C VAL A 61 4.06 -1.11 -1.20
N LYS A 62 3.19 -1.96 -0.67
CA LYS A 62 1.90 -1.54 -0.09
C LYS A 62 2.05 -0.73 1.19
N SER A 63 2.92 -1.16 2.11
CA SER A 63 3.06 -0.50 3.42
C SER A 63 3.94 0.75 3.34
N VAL A 64 4.96 0.77 2.48
CA VAL A 64 5.91 1.88 2.40
C VAL A 64 5.42 3.00 1.47
N ALA A 65 4.69 2.71 0.39
CA ALA A 65 4.15 3.74 -0.50
C ALA A 65 3.33 4.86 0.20
N PRO A 66 2.38 4.57 1.11
CA PRO A 66 1.64 5.61 1.83
C PRO A 66 2.50 6.39 2.85
N VAL A 67 3.65 5.86 3.26
CA VAL A 67 4.62 6.57 4.11
C VAL A 67 5.52 7.47 3.26
N LEU A 68 5.98 6.96 2.11
CA LEU A 68 6.77 7.72 1.14
C LEU A 68 6.05 8.97 0.67
N LYS A 69 4.74 8.89 0.39
CA LYS A 69 3.97 10.06 -0.05
C LYS A 69 3.86 11.18 1.00
N THR A 70 4.01 10.88 2.29
CA THR A 70 3.92 11.90 3.37
C THR A 70 5.26 12.56 3.65
N ILE A 71 6.37 11.90 3.31
CA ILE A 71 7.73 12.40 3.57
C ILE A 71 8.37 13.05 2.34
N ARG A 72 7.99 12.62 1.12
CA ARG A 72 8.46 13.18 -0.14
C ARG A 72 7.37 14.08 -0.71
N SER A 73 7.74 15.31 -1.03
CA SER A 73 6.92 16.21 -1.85
C SER A 73 7.09 15.85 -3.34
N PRO A 74 6.08 16.07 -4.19
CA PRO A 74 6.26 15.97 -5.65
C PRO A 74 7.40 16.90 -6.13
N PRO A 75 8.14 16.54 -7.19
CA PRO A 75 7.93 15.42 -8.14
C PRO A 75 8.60 14.07 -7.76
N ASP A 76 7.96 12.95 -8.13
CA ASP A 76 8.53 11.60 -7.97
C ASP A 76 9.25 11.15 -9.25
N PHE A 77 10.56 10.88 -9.15
CA PHE A 77 11.37 10.38 -10.25
C PHE A 77 11.77 8.93 -10.03
N VAL A 78 11.49 8.07 -11.01
CA VAL A 78 11.82 6.64 -10.94
C VAL A 78 13.32 6.39 -10.73
N GLU A 79 14.19 7.22 -11.30
CA GLU A 79 15.65 7.11 -11.15
C GLU A 79 16.10 7.35 -9.71
N ASP A 80 15.57 8.38 -9.04
CA ASP A 80 15.89 8.67 -7.64
C ASP A 80 15.43 7.52 -6.73
N TYR A 81 14.21 7.03 -6.95
CA TYR A 81 13.68 5.87 -6.24
C TYR A 81 14.52 4.60 -6.50
N LYS A 82 15.03 4.41 -7.71
CA LYS A 82 15.91 3.29 -8.04
C LYS A 82 17.27 3.42 -7.35
N GLN A 83 17.80 4.63 -7.23
CA GLN A 83 19.08 4.88 -6.56
C GLN A 83 18.99 4.66 -5.03
N GLU A 84 17.92 5.17 -4.42
CA GLU A 84 17.63 5.05 -2.98
C GLU A 84 17.18 3.64 -2.59
N TYR A 85 16.25 3.04 -3.33
CA TYR A 85 15.54 1.82 -2.95
C TYR A 85 15.86 0.60 -3.81
N GLY A 86 16.83 0.71 -4.72
CA GLY A 86 17.32 -0.40 -5.55
C GLY A 86 16.27 -0.96 -6.49
N TYR A 87 16.22 -2.28 -6.60
CA TYR A 87 15.31 -3.02 -7.48
C TYR A 87 13.83 -2.72 -7.24
N LEU A 88 13.46 -2.33 -6.01
CA LEU A 88 12.08 -1.97 -5.66
C LEU A 88 11.70 -0.54 -6.07
N GLY A 89 12.66 0.31 -6.42
CA GLY A 89 12.46 1.73 -6.73
C GLY A 89 11.33 2.00 -7.72
N PRO A 90 11.32 1.41 -8.92
CA PRO A 90 10.26 1.63 -9.90
C PRO A 90 8.87 1.20 -9.40
N ALA A 91 8.78 0.09 -8.67
CA ALA A 91 7.53 -0.41 -8.12
C ALA A 91 6.99 0.49 -7.00
N LEU A 92 7.89 1.02 -6.15
CA LEU A 92 7.54 2.00 -5.12
C LEU A 92 7.08 3.31 -5.74
N CYS A 93 7.79 3.85 -6.73
CA CYS A 93 7.41 5.07 -7.42
C CYS A 93 5.99 4.98 -8.02
N ALA A 94 5.68 3.89 -8.73
CA ALA A 94 4.36 3.66 -9.29
C ALA A 94 3.27 3.56 -8.21
N ALA A 95 3.58 2.89 -7.10
CA ALA A 95 2.65 2.75 -5.97
C ALA A 95 2.42 4.07 -5.23
N VAL A 96 3.45 4.89 -5.05
CA VAL A 96 3.36 6.24 -4.45
C VAL A 96 2.54 7.16 -5.34
N ALA A 97 2.81 7.18 -6.65
CA ALA A 97 2.02 7.94 -7.62
C ALA A 97 0.54 7.54 -7.58
N LYS A 98 0.26 6.23 -7.53
CA LYS A 98 -1.10 5.70 -7.37
C LYS A 98 -1.73 6.06 -6.02
N ALA A 99 -0.97 6.01 -4.93
CA ALA A 99 -1.44 6.36 -3.59
C ALA A 99 -1.70 7.87 -3.41
N ARG A 100 -1.20 8.70 -4.34
CA ARG A 100 -1.49 10.13 -4.44
C ARG A 100 -2.72 10.43 -5.29
N THR A 101 -2.98 9.64 -6.33
CA THR A 101 -4.20 9.77 -7.15
C THR A 101 -5.42 9.13 -6.48
N GLN A 102 -5.23 8.18 -5.57
CA GLN A 102 -6.31 7.68 -4.73
C GLN A 102 -6.72 8.71 -3.67
N PRO A 103 -8.01 9.07 -3.58
CA PRO A 103 -8.51 9.89 -2.49
C PRO A 103 -8.15 9.23 -1.16
N ALA A 104 -7.56 9.99 -0.23
CA ALA A 104 -7.39 9.51 1.13
C ALA A 104 -8.80 9.23 1.68
N ALA A 105 -9.13 7.96 1.93
CA ALA A 105 -10.33 7.62 2.64
C ALA A 105 -10.21 8.22 4.04
N VAL A 106 -10.85 9.37 4.22
CA VAL A 106 -11.06 9.98 5.53
C VAL A 106 -11.87 8.98 6.34
N THR A 107 -11.24 8.31 7.29
CA THR A 107 -11.97 7.64 8.37
C THR A 107 -12.59 8.76 9.21
N PRO A 108 -13.93 8.91 9.25
CA PRO A 108 -14.54 9.87 10.15
C PRO A 108 -14.28 9.39 11.58
N SER A 109 -13.37 10.07 12.28
CA SER A 109 -13.26 9.99 13.72
C SER A 109 -14.61 10.42 14.34
N PRO A 110 -15.23 9.61 15.22
CA PRO A 110 -16.44 10.02 15.92
C PRO A 110 -16.07 10.99 17.04
N SER A 111 -15.70 12.23 16.68
CA SER A 111 -15.73 13.36 17.60
C SER A 111 -17.17 13.81 17.74
N GLY A 112 -17.91 13.13 18.63
CA GLY A 112 -19.24 13.53 19.02
C GLY A 112 -19.17 14.73 19.96
N THR A 113 -19.49 15.92 19.46
CA THR A 113 -20.01 17.05 20.25
C THR A 113 -20.63 18.06 19.28
N GLY A 114 -21.87 18.49 19.58
CA GLY A 114 -22.47 19.69 19.01
C GLY A 114 -23.68 19.39 18.14
N GLY A 115 -24.87 19.51 18.74
CA GLY A 115 -26.13 19.35 18.04
C GLY A 115 -26.41 20.45 17.01
N SER A 116 -27.30 20.13 16.09
CA SER A 116 -28.31 21.07 15.60
C SER A 116 -29.47 20.26 15.05
N LEU A 117 -30.64 20.45 15.66
CA LEU A 117 -31.90 20.04 15.07
C LEU A 117 -32.15 20.90 13.84
N SER A 118 -32.31 20.26 12.69
CA SER A 118 -32.86 20.88 11.48
C SER A 118 -33.98 20.01 10.95
N THR A 119 -35.20 20.40 11.34
CA THR A 119 -36.45 20.01 10.70
C THR A 119 -36.44 20.47 9.25
N GLY A 120 -36.56 19.53 8.31
CA GLY A 120 -36.65 19.82 6.88
C GLY A 120 -37.13 18.61 6.10
N GLN A 121 -38.36 18.71 5.61
CA GLN A 121 -39.04 17.77 4.72
C GLN A 121 -38.17 17.34 3.52
N GLN A 122 -38.17 16.06 3.17
CA GLN A 122 -38.75 15.63 1.88
C GLN A 122 -38.74 14.10 1.71
N GLN A 123 -39.96 13.65 1.46
CA GLN A 123 -40.43 12.36 1.00
C GLN A 123 -39.98 12.08 -0.44
N GLN A 124 -39.46 10.87 -0.71
CA GLN A 124 -39.75 10.09 -1.93
C GLN A 124 -39.05 8.72 -1.96
N THR A 125 -39.87 7.67 -1.87
CA THR A 125 -39.62 6.33 -2.41
C THR A 125 -39.80 6.30 -3.92
N PRO A 126 -39.02 5.49 -4.65
CA PRO A 126 -39.66 4.62 -5.64
C PRO A 126 -39.10 3.19 -5.63
N VAL A 127 -39.98 2.22 -5.35
CA VAL A 127 -39.77 0.78 -5.49
C VAL A 127 -40.32 0.31 -6.84
N ALA A 128 -39.47 -0.40 -7.58
CA ALA A 128 -39.72 -1.40 -8.63
C ALA A 128 -40.97 -1.27 -9.54
N THR A 129 -40.74 -0.86 -10.79
CA THR A 129 -41.63 -1.14 -11.92
C THR A 129 -41.38 -2.56 -12.45
N LYS A 130 -42.36 -3.45 -12.28
CA LYS A 130 -42.47 -4.73 -13.00
C LYS A 130 -43.07 -4.48 -14.38
N THR A 131 -42.36 -4.89 -15.43
CA THR A 131 -42.89 -5.03 -16.79
C THR A 131 -43.70 -6.31 -16.90
N ILE A 132 -44.97 -6.20 -17.29
CA ILE A 132 -45.84 -7.27 -17.76
C ILE A 132 -46.07 -7.01 -19.25
N VAL A 133 -45.68 -7.93 -20.12
CA VAL A 133 -46.12 -7.97 -21.53
C VAL A 133 -46.70 -9.36 -21.77
N GLN A 134 -47.96 -9.35 -22.18
CA GLN A 134 -48.78 -10.49 -22.57
C GLN A 134 -49.29 -10.16 -23.96
N ASN A 135 -48.93 -10.96 -24.96
CA ASN A 135 -49.73 -11.28 -26.13
C ASN A 135 -49.15 -12.52 -26.81
#